data_AF-A0A7C4WJK5-F1
#
_entry.id   AF-A0A7C4WJK5-F1
#
_cell.length_a   1.000
_cell.length_b   1.000
_cell.length_c   1.000
_cell.angle_alpha   90.00
_cell.angle_beta   90.00
_cell.angle_gamma   90.00
#
_symmetry.space_group_name_H-M   'P 1'
#
loop_
_entity.id
_entity.type
_entity.pdbx_description
1 polymer ?
#
loop_
_entity_poly.entity_id
_entity_poly.type
_entity_poly.pdbx_seq_one_letter_code
_entity_poly.pdbx_strand_id
1 'polypeptide(L)' 'IKALKEKWIAGAALDVYTEEPLPKNHPLRKIENTILTPHIGGSTVETQKKIAKLLAVKIMKTLEKLEEAGLK' A
#
# COMPACT_ATOMS: atom_id res chain seq x y z
N ILE A 1 -11.00 -15.49 -6.89
CA ILE A 1 -10.26 -16.78 -6.82
C ILE A 1 -10.67 -17.82 -7.86
N LYS A 2 -11.88 -17.76 -8.46
CA LYS A 2 -12.36 -18.74 -9.46
C LYS A 2 -11.36 -18.97 -10.60
N ALA A 3 -10.91 -17.91 -11.27
CA ALA A 3 -9.97 -17.99 -12.39
C ALA A 3 -8.64 -18.71 -12.05
N LEU A 4 -8.15 -18.57 -10.82
CA LEU A 4 -6.95 -19.28 -10.35
C LEU A 4 -7.23 -20.77 -10.12
N LYS A 5 -8.36 -21.08 -9.46
CA LYS A 5 -8.77 -22.45 -9.16
C LYS A 5 -9.13 -23.26 -10.41
N GLU A 6 -9.83 -22.64 -11.34
CA GLU A 6 -10.25 -23.25 -12.62
C GLU A 6 -9.18 -23.13 -13.71
N LYS A 7 -7.98 -22.63 -13.37
CA LYS A 7 -6.83 -22.50 -14.28
C LYS A 7 -7.12 -21.69 -15.56
N TRP A 8 -8.03 -20.71 -15.48
CA TRP A 8 -8.23 -19.73 -16.55
C TRP A 8 -7.00 -18.82 -16.70
N ILE A 9 -6.28 -18.61 -15.60
CA ILE A 9 -4.96 -17.97 -15.57
C ILE A 9 -3.97 -18.91 -14.88
N ALA A 10 -2.71 -18.87 -15.30
CA ALA A 10 -1.66 -19.71 -14.73
C ALA A 10 -1.33 -19.33 -13.28
N GLY A 11 -1.44 -18.06 -12.92
CA GLY A 11 -1.21 -17.56 -11.56
C GLY A 11 -1.43 -16.06 -11.45
N ALA A 12 -1.28 -15.51 -10.24
CA ALA A 12 -1.36 -14.08 -9.97
C ALA A 12 -0.38 -13.65 -8.86
N ALA A 13 0.24 -12.48 -9.02
CA ALA A 13 0.99 -11.81 -7.98
C ALA A 13 0.24 -10.56 -7.52
N LEU A 14 -0.04 -10.44 -6.22
CA LEU A 14 -0.79 -9.33 -5.65
C LEU A 14 0.00 -8.67 -4.53
N ASP A 15 0.15 -7.34 -4.62
CA ASP A 15 0.76 -6.53 -3.56
C ASP A 15 -0.27 -5.82 -2.68
N VAL A 16 -1.47 -5.55 -3.21
CA VAL A 16 -2.53 -4.81 -2.52
C VAL A 16 -3.80 -5.64 -2.37
N TYR A 17 -4.59 -5.32 -1.34
CA TYR A 17 -5.84 -6.00 -1.03
C TYR A 17 -6.94 -4.98 -0.69
N THR A 18 -8.21 -5.40 -0.76
CA THR A 18 -9.33 -4.53 -0.36
C THR A 18 -9.35 -4.26 1.14
N GLU A 19 -8.97 -5.25 1.94
CA GLU A 19 -8.77 -5.14 3.39
C GLU A 19 -7.31 -5.46 3.70
N GLU A 20 -6.64 -4.54 4.40
CA GLU A 20 -5.23 -4.66 4.76
C GLU A 20 -5.03 -4.59 6.28
N PRO A 21 -4.25 -5.53 6.89
CA PRO A 21 -3.54 -6.64 6.23
C PRO A 21 -4.50 -7.74 5.77
N LEU A 22 -4.12 -8.49 4.72
CA LEU A 22 -4.93 -9.61 4.22
C LEU A 22 -5.30 -10.57 5.37
N PRO A 23 -6.60 -10.81 5.68
CA PRO A 23 -6.98 -11.62 6.81
C PRO A 23 -6.33 -13.01 6.81
N LYS A 24 -5.95 -13.52 7.98
CA LYS A 24 -5.26 -14.83 8.10
C LYS A 24 -6.06 -15.99 7.48
N ASN A 25 -7.38 -15.87 7.51
CA ASN A 25 -8.33 -16.89 7.09
C ASN A 25 -8.69 -16.75 5.59
N HIS A 26 -8.17 -15.71 4.91
CA HIS A 26 -8.61 -15.35 3.57
C HIS A 26 -8.27 -16.44 2.53
N PRO A 27 -9.21 -16.84 1.65
CA PRO A 27 -9.00 -17.94 0.71
C PRO A 27 -7.78 -17.80 -0.21
N LEU A 28 -7.40 -16.57 -0.57
CA LEU A 28 -6.19 -16.31 -1.39
C LEU A 28 -4.92 -16.89 -0.77
N ARG A 29 -4.80 -16.93 0.56
CA ARG A 29 -3.61 -17.47 1.25
C ARG A 29 -3.41 -18.97 1.05
N LYS A 30 -4.42 -19.69 0.52
CA LYS A 30 -4.39 -21.14 0.28
C LYS A 30 -4.23 -21.49 -1.20
N ILE A 31 -4.07 -20.51 -2.08
CA ILE A 31 -3.94 -20.73 -3.53
C ILE A 31 -2.46 -20.84 -3.88
N GLU A 32 -1.99 -22.03 -4.26
CA GLU A 32 -0.57 -22.30 -4.51
C GLU A 32 0.01 -21.49 -5.68
N ASN A 33 -0.77 -21.20 -6.72
CA ASN A 33 -0.34 -20.40 -7.87
C ASN A 33 -0.50 -18.88 -7.63
N THR A 34 -0.26 -18.42 -6.40
CA THR A 34 -0.23 -17.00 -6.07
C THR A 34 1.03 -16.58 -5.32
N ILE A 35 1.48 -15.35 -5.60
CA ILE A 35 2.49 -14.65 -4.80
C ILE A 35 1.79 -13.47 -4.14
N LEU A 36 1.88 -13.39 -2.82
CA LEU A 36 1.19 -12.38 -2.02
C LEU A 36 2.24 -11.57 -1.25
N THR A 37 2.33 -10.27 -1.53
CA THR A 37 3.21 -9.36 -0.80
C THR A 37 2.39 -8.38 0.05
N PRO A 38 2.92 -7.86 1.17
CA PRO A 38 2.16 -7.02 2.10
C PRO A 38 2.28 -5.52 1.76
N HIS A 39 1.84 -5.10 0.58
CA HIS A 39 1.83 -3.71 0.12
C HIS A 39 3.20 -3.04 0.22
N ILE A 40 4.21 -3.67 -0.39
CA ILE A 40 5.62 -3.24 -0.32
C ILE A 40 6.18 -2.79 -1.66
N GLY A 41 5.38 -2.68 -2.72
CA GLY A 41 5.85 -2.29 -4.06
C GLY A 41 6.59 -0.95 -4.08
N GLY A 42 6.25 -0.03 -3.18
CA GLY A 42 6.92 1.27 -3.02
C GLY A 42 7.91 1.38 -1.87
N SER A 43 8.10 0.32 -1.07
CA SER A 43 8.80 0.39 0.23
C SER A 43 10.33 0.32 0.11
N THR A 44 10.92 1.04 -0.84
CA THR A 44 12.39 1.19 -0.95
C THR A 44 12.90 2.27 -0.02
N VAL A 45 14.17 2.16 0.40
CA VAL A 45 14.82 3.14 1.29
C VAL A 45 14.81 4.54 0.67
N GLU A 46 15.05 4.64 -0.64
CA GLU A 46 15.07 5.89 -1.40
C GLU A 46 13.69 6.53 -1.44
N THR A 47 12.66 5.74 -1.72
CA THR A 47 11.27 6.22 -1.80
C THR A 47 10.80 6.71 -0.45
N GLN A 48 11.07 5.95 0.63
CA GLN A 48 10.69 6.36 1.98
C GLN A 48 11.39 7.65 2.42
N LYS A 49 12.69 7.82 2.13
CA LYS A 49 13.41 9.09 2.39
C LYS A 49 12.78 10.27 1.64
N LYS A 50 12.42 10.08 0.36
CA LYS A 50 11.80 11.12 -0.46
C LYS A 50 10.42 11.51 0.07
N ILE A 51 9.58 10.53 0.41
CA ILE A 51 8.24 10.75 0.95
C ILE A 51 8.30 11.46 2.30
N ALA A 52 9.19 11.03 3.20
CA ALA A 52 9.37 11.67 4.51
C ALA A 52 9.71 13.16 4.38
N LYS A 53 10.66 13.51 3.50
CA LYS A 53 11.03 14.91 3.23
C LYS A 53 9.86 15.70 2.65
N LEU A 54 9.14 15.13 1.68
CA LEU A 54 7.99 15.79 1.05
C LEU A 54 6.88 16.08 2.06
N LEU A 55 6.55 15.12 2.92
CA LEU A 55 5.54 15.28 3.96
C LEU A 55 5.93 16.35 4.97
N ALA A 56 7.18 16.34 5.46
CA ALA A 56 7.68 17.35 6.39
C ALA A 56 7.54 18.78 5.81
N VAL A 57 7.97 18.98 4.55
CA VAL A 57 7.84 20.28 3.86
C VAL A 57 6.37 20.69 3.71
N LYS A 58 5.48 19.74 3.37
CA LYS A 58 4.06 20.03 3.18
C LYS A 58 3.39 20.41 4.52
N ILE A 59 3.71 19.70 5.60
CA ILE A 59 3.21 20.01 6.94
C ILE A 59 3.64 21.41 7.37
N MET A 60 4.93 21.75 7.28
CA MET A 60 5.43 23.08 7.64
C MET A 60 4.70 24.19 6.86
N LYS A 61 4.60 24.06 5.55
CA LYS A 61 3.87 25.03 4.71
C LYS A 61 2.39 25.15 5.05
N THR A 62 1.73 24.05 5.42
CA THR A 62 0.34 24.10 5.85
C THR A 62 0.21 24.81 7.20
N LEU A 63 1.13 24.58 8.13
CA LEU A 63 1.13 25.24 9.43
C LEU A 63 1.38 26.74 9.33
N GLU A 64 2.34 27.18 8.50
CA GLU A 64 2.60 28.60 8.21
C GLU A 64 1.33 29.29 7.67
N LYS A 65 0.65 28.66 6.70
CA LYS A 65 -0.60 29.19 6.15
C LYS A 65 -1.73 29.30 7.17
N LEU A 66 -1.82 28.37 8.12
CA LEU A 66 -2.83 28.43 9.18
C LEU A 66 -2.55 29.58 10.16
N GLU A 67 -1.28 29.86 10.45
CA GLU A 67 -0.87 31.02 11.25
C GLU A 67 -1.19 32.33 10.54
N GLU A 68 -0.86 32.45 9.25
CA GLU A 68 -1.19 33.60 8.42
C GLU A 68 -2.71 33.85 8.34
N ALA A 69 -3.51 32.79 8.39
CA ALA A 69 -4.97 32.86 8.38
C ALA A 69 -5.59 33.13 9.77
N GLY A 70 -4.79 33.20 10.84
CA GLY A 70 -5.27 33.39 12.22
C GLY A 70 -6.09 32.21 12.76
N LEU A 71 -5.91 31.02 12.20
CA LEU A 71 -6.66 29.80 12.53
C LEU A 71 -5.92 28.89 13.53
N LYS A 72 -4.87 29.41 14.17
CA LYS A 72 -3.95 28.65 15.00
C LYS A 72 -3.75 29.33 16.35
#